data_AF-A0A529GNZ1-F1
#
_entry.id   AF-A0A529GNZ1-F1
#
_cell.length_a   1.000
_cell.length_b   1.000
_cell.length_c   1.000
_cell.angle_alpha   90.00
_cell.angle_beta   90.00
_cell.angle_gamma   90.00
#
_symmetry.space_group_name_H-M   'P 1'
#
loop_
_entity.id
_entity.type
_entity.pdbx_description
1 polymer ?
#
loop_
_entity_poly.entity_id
_entity_poly.type
_entity_poly.pdbx_seq_one_letter_code
_entity_poly.pdbx_strand_id
1 'polypeptide(L)'
;PVMQQALGFFIMTDPQYAVSEARAQSGETVGFAWYLGLGLPVYVFWVIESALGAVFGKLIPDTHALGIDFLLPIYFLGLVMGFRKRPLWLPVVVASAVASTIAYKTVGSPWHVSIGAVAGVLLAVILPPHHSGVGERP
;
A
#
# COMPACT_ATOMS: atom_id res chain seq x y z
N PRO A 1 -13.44 -15.67 14.38
CA PRO A 1 -13.22 -15.30 15.81
C PRO A 1 -12.39 -14.01 15.93
N VAL A 2 -12.74 -13.12 16.86
CA VAL A 2 -12.09 -11.80 17.05
C VAL A 2 -10.58 -11.92 17.21
N MET A 3 -10.10 -12.94 17.93
CA MET A 3 -8.67 -13.17 18.15
C MET A 3 -7.90 -13.47 16.85
N GLN A 4 -8.50 -14.19 15.90
CA GLN A 4 -7.88 -14.44 14.60
C GLN A 4 -7.81 -13.16 13.77
N GLN A 5 -8.85 -12.32 13.82
CA GLN A 5 -8.83 -11.03 13.14
C GLN A 5 -7.78 -10.10 13.74
N ALA A 6 -7.67 -10.04 15.08
CA ALA A 6 -6.67 -9.24 15.76
C ALA A 6 -5.24 -9.69 15.39
N LEU A 7 -4.96 -11.00 15.41
CA LEU A 7 -3.63 -11.50 15.03
C LEU A 7 -3.34 -11.30 13.55
N GLY A 8 -4.35 -11.46 12.68
CA GLY A 8 -4.22 -11.17 11.25
C GLY A 8 -3.88 -9.70 11.01
N PHE A 9 -4.67 -8.78 11.56
CA PHE A 9 -4.44 -7.34 11.38
C PHE A 9 -3.13 -6.86 12.00
N PHE A 10 -2.66 -7.49 13.08
CA PHE A 10 -1.36 -7.15 13.67
C PHE A 10 -0.19 -7.35 12.69
N ILE A 11 -0.23 -8.39 11.86
CA ILE A 11 0.84 -8.68 10.89
C ILE A 11 0.57 -8.13 9.50
N MET A 12 -0.53 -7.39 9.30
CA MET A 12 -0.96 -6.93 7.99
C MET A 12 0.01 -5.89 7.42
N THR A 13 0.41 -6.11 6.17
CA THR A 13 1.23 -5.18 5.39
C THR A 13 0.53 -4.79 4.08
N ASP A 14 0.96 -3.69 3.44
CA ASP A 14 0.33 -3.22 2.18
C ASP A 14 0.36 -4.27 1.06
N PRO A 15 1.48 -4.99 0.78
CA PRO A 15 1.50 -6.04 -0.23
C PRO A 15 0.59 -7.22 0.15
N GLN A 16 0.55 -7.57 1.44
CA GLN A 16 -0.31 -8.63 1.92
C GLN A 16 -1.78 -8.28 1.72
N TYR A 17 -2.18 -7.03 1.95
CA TYR A 17 -3.52 -6.55 1.64
C TYR A 17 -3.78 -6.59 0.12
N ALA A 18 -2.88 -6.05 -0.69
CA ALA A 18 -3.04 -6.03 -2.15
C ALA A 18 -3.17 -7.44 -2.75
N VAL A 19 -2.35 -8.40 -2.29
CA VAL A 19 -2.43 -9.82 -2.71
C VAL A 19 -3.69 -10.49 -2.18
N SER A 20 -4.11 -10.18 -0.94
CA SER A 20 -5.37 -10.69 -0.38
C SER A 20 -6.58 -10.19 -1.16
N GLU A 21 -6.58 -8.91 -1.55
CA GLU A 21 -7.62 -8.32 -2.39
C GLU A 21 -7.62 -8.95 -3.79
N ALA A 22 -6.46 -9.11 -4.41
CA ALA A 22 -6.34 -9.78 -5.71
C ALA A 22 -6.85 -11.24 -5.66
N ARG A 23 -6.57 -11.97 -4.57
CA ARG A 23 -7.07 -13.33 -4.34
C ARG A 23 -8.58 -13.36 -4.09
N ALA A 24 -9.10 -12.44 -3.28
CA ALA A 24 -10.55 -12.34 -3.07
C ALA A 24 -11.28 -12.07 -4.40
N GLN A 25 -10.65 -11.28 -5.28
CA GLN A 25 -11.17 -10.99 -6.61
C GLN A 25 -11.09 -12.15 -7.60
N SER A 26 -10.15 -13.09 -7.43
CA SER A 26 -10.13 -14.33 -8.22
C SER A 26 -11.21 -15.34 -7.78
N GLY A 27 -12.03 -15.01 -6.79
CA GLY A 27 -13.05 -15.89 -6.21
C GLY A 27 -12.49 -16.90 -5.22
N GLU A 28 -11.21 -16.81 -4.88
CA GLU A 28 -10.58 -17.66 -3.88
C GLU A 28 -10.82 -17.13 -2.46
N THR A 29 -10.90 -18.05 -1.51
CA THR A 29 -11.06 -17.67 -0.10
C THR A 29 -9.72 -17.22 0.49
N VAL A 30 -9.78 -16.10 1.23
CA VAL A 30 -8.66 -15.62 2.06
C VAL A 30 -8.81 -16.26 3.44
N GLY A 31 -8.28 -17.49 3.58
CA GLY A 31 -8.27 -18.22 4.84
C GLY A 31 -7.23 -17.68 5.82
N PHE A 32 -7.50 -17.80 7.13
CA PHE A 32 -6.59 -17.31 8.18
C PHE A 32 -5.18 -17.90 8.10
N ALA A 33 -5.05 -19.21 7.85
CA ALA A 33 -3.76 -19.86 7.72
C ALA A 33 -2.97 -19.40 6.48
N TRP A 34 -3.66 -19.19 5.35
CA TRP A 34 -3.05 -18.64 4.14
C TRP A 34 -2.56 -17.21 4.38
N TYR A 35 -3.39 -16.41 5.03
CA TYR A 35 -3.07 -15.02 5.38
C TYR A 35 -1.87 -14.93 6.33
N LEU A 36 -1.80 -15.78 7.35
CA LEU A 36 -0.63 -15.89 8.23
C LEU A 36 0.60 -16.39 7.49
N GLY A 37 0.46 -17.36 6.58
CA GLY A 37 1.56 -17.88 5.77
C GLY A 37 2.17 -16.82 4.86
N LEU A 38 1.39 -15.82 4.44
CA LEU A 38 1.88 -14.68 3.68
C LEU A 38 2.57 -13.64 4.58
N GLY A 39 2.00 -13.33 5.74
CA GLY A 39 2.50 -12.24 6.60
C GLY A 39 3.63 -12.63 7.56
N LEU A 40 3.62 -13.84 8.12
CA LEU A 40 4.61 -14.25 9.13
C LEU A 40 6.05 -14.26 8.60
N PRO A 41 6.36 -14.82 7.42
CA PRO A 41 7.71 -14.75 6.88
C PRO A 41 8.16 -13.31 6.67
N VAL A 42 7.29 -12.47 6.10
CA VAL A 42 7.57 -11.04 5.88
C VAL A 42 7.89 -10.36 7.20
N TYR A 43 7.10 -10.59 8.25
CA TYR A 43 7.34 -10.00 9.57
C TYR A 43 8.68 -10.46 10.18
N VAL A 44 9.00 -11.75 10.09
CA VAL A 44 10.27 -12.28 10.61
C VAL A 44 11.46 -11.68 9.86
N PHE A 45 11.44 -11.70 8.53
CA PHE A 45 12.51 -11.11 7.72
C PHE A 45 12.60 -9.60 7.95
N TRP A 46 11.47 -8.90 8.07
CA TRP A 46 11.43 -7.48 8.39
C TRP A 46 12.19 -7.16 9.68
N VAL A 47 11.95 -7.90 10.75
CA VAL A 47 12.62 -7.68 12.05
C VAL A 47 14.12 -7.97 11.94
N ILE A 48 14.48 -9.08 11.28
CA ILE A 48 15.89 -9.46 11.10
C ILE A 48 16.63 -8.42 10.25
N GLU A 49 16.08 -8.05 9.10
CA GLU A 49 16.67 -7.08 8.18
C GLU A 49 16.71 -5.68 8.79
N SER A 50 15.72 -5.28 9.59
CA SER A 50 15.74 -4.02 10.33
C SER A 50 16.87 -4.01 11.37
N ALA A 51 17.08 -5.12 12.09
CA ALA A 51 18.18 -5.24 13.02
C ALA A 51 19.54 -5.20 12.30
N LEU A 52 19.68 -5.94 11.20
CA LEU A 52 20.88 -5.89 10.34
C LEU A 52 21.12 -4.47 9.81
N GLY A 53 20.10 -3.79 9.30
CA GLY A 53 20.17 -2.41 8.85
C GLY A 53 20.57 -1.44 9.97
N ALA A 54 20.09 -1.64 11.20
CA ALA A 54 20.50 -0.82 12.34
C ALA A 54 21.98 -1.02 12.73
N VAL A 55 22.51 -2.24 12.60
CA VAL A 55 23.92 -2.54 12.88
C VAL A 55 24.84 -2.09 11.75
N PHE A 56 24.52 -2.45 10.51
CA PHE A 56 25.37 -2.27 9.35
C PHE A 56 25.12 -0.96 8.59
N GLY A 57 24.01 -0.27 8.83
CA GLY A 57 23.67 0.99 8.15
C GLY A 57 24.71 2.10 8.38
N LYS A 58 25.44 2.06 9.50
CA LYS A 58 26.55 2.99 9.79
C LYS A 58 27.73 2.84 8.82
N LEU A 59 27.80 1.73 8.08
CA LEU A 59 28.82 1.52 7.04
C LEU A 59 28.49 2.27 5.74
N ILE A 60 27.27 2.78 5.59
CA ILE A 60 26.82 3.54 4.43
C ILE A 60 27.15 5.02 4.68
N PRO A 61 28.15 5.61 3.99
CA PRO A 61 28.62 6.95 4.29
C PRO A 61 27.63 8.04 3.84
N ASP A 62 26.94 7.81 2.72
CA ASP A 62 25.99 8.73 2.13
C ASP A 62 24.85 7.94 1.46
N THR A 63 23.66 7.97 2.07
CA THR A 63 22.46 7.28 1.55
C THR A 63 21.87 8.01 0.34
N HIS A 64 22.06 9.32 0.25
CA HIS A 64 21.55 10.16 -0.83
C HIS A 64 22.33 9.90 -2.12
N ALA A 65 23.66 9.80 -2.04
CA ALA A 65 24.52 9.44 -3.17
C ALA A 65 24.19 8.06 -3.77
N LEU A 66 23.68 7.14 -2.94
CA LEU A 66 23.26 5.80 -3.34
C LEU A 66 21.77 5.71 -3.72
N GLY A 67 21.01 6.80 -3.58
CA GLY A 67 19.58 6.83 -3.87
C GLY A 67 18.71 5.99 -2.92
N ILE A 68 19.24 5.63 -1.75
CA ILE A 68 18.53 4.81 -0.74
C ILE A 68 17.29 5.56 -0.23
N ASP A 69 17.39 6.89 -0.12
CA ASP A 69 16.28 7.76 0.30
C ASP A 69 15.07 7.71 -0.66
N PHE A 70 15.29 7.23 -1.90
CA PHE A 70 14.26 7.14 -2.94
C PHE A 70 13.57 5.76 -3.02
N LEU A 71 14.03 4.77 -2.25
CA LEU A 71 13.46 3.42 -2.24
C LEU A 71 11.99 3.42 -1.80
N LEU A 72 11.66 4.16 -0.73
CA LEU A 72 10.30 4.19 -0.19
C LEU A 72 9.29 4.82 -1.18
N PRO A 73 9.56 5.97 -1.81
CA PRO A 73 8.72 6.48 -2.90
C PRO A 73 8.52 5.51 -4.07
N ILE A 74 9.59 4.84 -4.54
CA ILE A 74 9.50 3.86 -5.63
C ILE A 74 8.59 2.69 -5.23
N TYR A 75 8.73 2.20 -4.01
CA TYR A 75 7.93 1.10 -3.49
C TYR A 75 6.42 1.42 -3.54
N PHE A 76 6.00 2.58 -3.02
CA PHE A 76 4.60 3.01 -3.07
C PHE A 76 4.13 3.28 -4.50
N LEU A 77 4.98 3.84 -5.36
CA LEU A 77 4.66 3.98 -6.77
C LEU A 77 4.40 2.62 -7.43
N GLY A 78 5.21 1.61 -7.14
CA GLY A 78 5.00 0.23 -7.60
C GLY A 78 3.64 -0.32 -7.19
N LEU A 79 3.24 -0.13 -5.93
CA LEU A 79 1.92 -0.53 -5.43
C LEU A 79 0.78 0.17 -6.19
N VAL A 80 0.86 1.50 -6.35
CA VAL A 80 -0.14 2.27 -7.10
C VAL A 80 -0.24 1.81 -8.55
N MET A 81 0.90 1.53 -9.19
CA MET A 81 0.96 1.01 -10.56
C MET A 81 0.40 -0.41 -10.68
N GLY A 82 0.43 -1.22 -9.63
CA GLY A 82 -0.24 -2.52 -9.56
C GLY A 82 -1.75 -2.43 -9.83
N PHE A 83 -2.37 -1.30 -9.47
CA PHE A 83 -3.79 -1.05 -9.68
C PHE A 83 -4.12 -0.32 -11.00
N ARG A 84 -3.16 -0.11 -11.90
CA ARG A 84 -3.33 0.74 -13.10
C ARG A 84 -4.46 0.34 -14.05
N LYS A 85 -4.90 -0.92 -14.00
CA LYS A 85 -5.99 -1.44 -14.85
C LYS A 85 -7.39 -1.15 -14.28
N ARG A 86 -7.48 -0.64 -13.04
CA ARG A 86 -8.76 -0.32 -12.40
C ARG A 86 -9.43 0.87 -13.10
N PRO A 87 -10.76 0.89 -13.17
CA PRO A 87 -11.47 2.06 -13.66
C PRO A 87 -11.14 3.26 -12.77
N LEU A 88 -11.08 4.45 -13.38
CA LEU A 88 -10.80 5.73 -12.70
C LEU A 88 -9.42 5.83 -12.02
N TRP A 89 -8.52 4.88 -12.27
CA TRP A 89 -7.17 4.91 -11.68
C TRP A 89 -6.48 6.26 -11.89
N LEU A 90 -6.45 6.77 -13.12
CA LEU A 90 -5.78 8.03 -13.43
C LEU A 90 -6.47 9.25 -12.75
N PRO A 91 -7.81 9.45 -12.87
CA PRO A 91 -8.51 10.49 -12.13
C PRO A 91 -8.27 10.46 -10.61
N VAL A 92 -8.31 9.27 -10.00
CA VAL A 92 -8.08 9.09 -8.56
C VAL A 92 -6.65 9.47 -8.19
N VAL A 93 -5.65 9.00 -8.95
CA VAL A 93 -4.24 9.33 -8.73
C VAL A 93 -4.00 10.84 -8.85
N VAL A 94 -4.57 11.48 -9.87
CA VAL A 94 -4.42 12.94 -10.09
C VAL A 94 -5.07 13.72 -8.95
N ALA A 95 -6.30 13.36 -8.56
CA ALA A 95 -7.00 14.03 -7.46
C ALA A 95 -6.24 13.91 -6.14
N SER A 96 -5.77 12.70 -5.80
CA SER A 96 -4.95 12.45 -4.62
C SER A 96 -3.64 13.24 -4.66
N ALA A 97 -2.96 13.28 -5.80
CA ALA A 97 -1.68 13.98 -5.96
C ALA A 97 -1.84 15.50 -5.81
N VAL A 98 -2.87 16.09 -6.43
CA VAL A 98 -3.16 17.53 -6.34
C VAL A 98 -3.53 17.90 -4.90
N ALA A 99 -4.46 17.16 -4.29
CA ALA A 99 -4.88 17.40 -2.91
C ALA A 99 -3.72 17.25 -1.91
N SER A 100 -2.91 16.20 -2.06
CA SER A 100 -1.70 15.99 -1.24
C SER A 100 -0.69 17.13 -1.41
N THR A 101 -0.44 17.59 -2.64
CA THR A 101 0.50 18.70 -2.89
C THR A 101 0.02 20.01 -2.25
N ILE A 102 -1.27 20.31 -2.35
CA ILE A 102 -1.86 21.49 -1.71
C ILE A 102 -1.78 21.37 -0.19
N ALA A 103 -2.14 20.21 0.35
CA ALA A 103 -2.10 19.94 1.78
C ALA A 103 -0.68 20.00 2.36
N TYR A 104 0.33 19.54 1.61
CA TYR A 104 1.72 19.65 2.03
C TYR A 104 2.15 21.11 2.21
N LYS A 105 1.71 22.00 1.31
CA LYS A 105 2.02 23.44 1.38
C LYS A 105 1.20 24.21 2.40
N THR A 106 0.05 23.71 2.83
CA THR A 106 -0.91 24.46 3.67
C THR A 106 -1.03 23.91 5.08
N VAL A 107 -1.05 22.59 5.25
CA VAL A 107 -1.20 21.89 6.54
C VAL A 107 0.13 21.31 7.02
N GLY A 108 1.01 20.93 6.10
CA GLY A 108 2.32 20.34 6.41
C GLY A 108 2.29 18.82 6.63
N SER A 109 3.46 18.27 6.99
CA SER A 109 3.65 16.84 7.29
C SER A 109 3.07 16.47 8.65
N PRO A 110 2.43 15.28 8.83
CA PRO A 110 2.24 14.19 7.85
C PRO A 110 0.88 14.20 7.14
N TRP A 111 0.03 15.20 7.40
CA TRP A 111 -1.39 15.20 7.04
C TRP A 111 -1.68 15.17 5.54
N HIS A 112 -0.75 15.64 4.72
CA HIS A 112 -0.90 15.65 3.27
C HIS A 112 -1.17 14.25 2.68
N VAL A 113 -0.61 13.19 3.26
CA VAL A 113 -0.86 11.81 2.82
C VAL A 113 -2.32 11.42 3.04
N SER A 114 -2.84 11.62 4.25
CA SER A 114 -4.23 11.28 4.59
C SER A 114 -5.22 12.13 3.81
N ILE A 115 -4.96 13.43 3.64
CA ILE A 115 -5.81 14.33 2.86
C ILE A 115 -5.85 13.92 1.39
N GLY A 116 -4.70 13.58 0.81
CA GLY A 116 -4.62 13.03 -0.55
C GLY A 116 -5.43 11.74 -0.69
N ALA A 117 -5.27 10.80 0.25
CA ALA A 117 -6.02 9.54 0.26
C ALA A 117 -7.55 9.77 0.32
N VAL A 118 -8.01 10.65 1.22
CA VAL A 118 -9.43 11.00 1.36
C VAL A 118 -9.97 11.62 0.07
N ALA A 119 -9.22 12.53 -0.56
CA ALA A 119 -9.64 13.14 -1.83
C ALA A 119 -9.83 12.11 -2.95
N GLY A 120 -8.89 11.17 -3.09
CA GLY A 120 -9.02 10.08 -4.07
C GLY A 120 -10.22 9.18 -3.80
N VAL A 121 -10.45 8.81 -2.54
CA VAL A 121 -11.62 8.02 -2.12
C VAL A 121 -12.92 8.75 -2.42
N LEU A 122 -13.01 10.04 -2.08
CA LEU A 122 -14.20 10.86 -2.35
C LEU A 122 -14.49 10.94 -3.86
N LEU A 123 -13.46 11.13 -4.70
CA LEU A 123 -13.65 11.14 -6.15
C LEU A 123 -14.17 9.78 -6.67
N ALA A 124 -13.61 8.67 -6.19
CA ALA A 124 -14.07 7.33 -6.57
C ALA A 124 -15.53 7.07 -6.14
N VAL A 125 -15.95 7.62 -4.99
CA VAL A 125 -17.33 7.51 -4.49
C VAL A 125 -18.29 8.38 -5.31
N ILE A 126 -17.88 9.60 -5.69
CA ILE A 126 -18.72 10.54 -6.46
C ILE A 126 -18.88 10.11 -7.91
N LEU A 127 -17.84 9.51 -8.49
CA LEU A 127 -17.83 9.04 -9.87
C LEU A 127 -17.76 7.51 -9.90
N PRO A 128 -18.77 6.77 -9.44
CA PRO A 128 -18.71 5.32 -9.46
C PRO A 128 -18.58 4.82 -10.92
N PRO A 129 -17.66 3.88 -11.21
CA PRO A 129 -17.45 3.43 -12.57
C PRO A 129 -18.60 2.53 -13.04
N HIS A 130 -18.99 2.67 -14.30
CA HIS A 130 -20.05 1.85 -14.91
C HIS A 130 -19.73 0.35 -14.97
N HIS A 131 -18.43 0.01 -15.01
CA HIS A 131 -17.94 -1.36 -14.87
C HIS A 131 -16.82 -1.35 -13.83
N SER A 132 -16.83 -2.33 -12.93
CA SER A 132 -15.86 -2.46 -11.84
C SER A 132 -14.42 -2.75 -12.33
N GLY A 133 -14.23 -3.06 -13.63
CA GLY A 133 -12.95 -3.50 -14.21
C GLY A 133 -12.47 -4.85 -13.65
N VAL A 134 -13.32 -5.50 -12.86
CA VAL A 134 -13.18 -6.88 -12.43
C VAL A 134 -13.75 -7.71 -13.59
N GLY A 135 -12.97 -8.63 -14.15
CA GLY A 135 -13.47 -9.51 -15.21
C GLY A 135 -14.78 -10.14 -14.74
N GLU A 136 -15.85 -9.94 -15.50
CA GLU A 136 -17.10 -10.65 -15.21
C GLU A 136 -16.80 -12.14 -15.30
N ARG A 137 -17.22 -12.85 -14.26
CA ARG A 137 -17.11 -14.32 -14.21
C ARG A 137 -17.78 -14.91 -15.45
N PRO A 138 -17.22 -15.97 -16.06
CA PRO A 138 -18.01 -16.82 -16.94
C PRO A 138 -19.16 -17.49 -16.17
#